data_AF-A0A970IZT4-F1
#
_entry.id   AF-A0A970IZT4-F1
#
_cell.length_a   1.000
_cell.length_b   1.000
_cell.length_c   1.000
_cell.angle_alpha   90.00
_cell.angle_beta   90.00
_cell.angle_gamma   90.00
#
_symmetry.space_group_name_H-M   'P 1'
#
loop_
_entity.id
_entity.type
_entity.pdbx_description
1 polymer ?
#
loop_
_entity_poly.entity_id
_entity_poly.type
_entity_poly.pdbx_seq_one_letter_code
_entity_poly.pdbx_strand_id
1 'polypeptide(L)' 'MEVNNKSKRGYLIHKFDNGQVALCRVLNEYSSEKEAKKDLFKLLADELEDKDILNKYAEKGIF' A
#
# COMPACT_ATOMS: atom_id res chain seq x y z
N MET A 1 -14.06 19.03 16.48
CA MET A 1 -12.69 18.91 15.93
C MET A 1 -12.78 17.89 14.81
N GLU A 2 -12.81 18.36 13.57
CA GLU A 2 -13.07 17.53 12.39
C GLU A 2 -11.85 16.64 12.09
N VAL A 3 -12.05 15.33 12.15
CA VAL A 3 -11.04 14.35 11.72
C VAL A 3 -11.15 14.24 10.20
N ASN A 4 -10.17 14.79 9.47
CA ASN A 4 -10.05 14.52 8.04
C ASN A 4 -9.57 13.07 7.84
N ASN A 5 -10.54 12.17 7.69
CA ASN A 5 -10.45 10.71 7.79
C ASN A 5 -10.20 9.99 6.44
N LYS A 6 -9.63 10.66 5.43
CA LYS A 6 -9.69 10.19 4.01
C LYS A 6 -8.47 9.46 3.44
N SER A 7 -7.50 9.04 4.24
CA SER A 7 -6.53 8.01 3.79
C SER A 7 -6.83 6.71 4.54
N LYS A 8 -7.45 5.71 3.88
CA LYS A 8 -7.63 4.38 4.47
C LYS A 8 -6.23 3.83 4.77
N ARG A 9 -5.84 3.73 6.05
CA ARG A 9 -4.56 3.13 6.44
C ARG A 9 -4.82 1.66 6.74
N GLY A 10 -4.56 0.79 5.77
CA GLY A 10 -4.65 -0.65 5.93
C GLY A 10 -3.33 -1.24 6.43
N TYR A 11 -3.41 -2.23 7.31
CA TYR A 11 -2.25 -3.03 7.75
C TYR A 11 -2.60 -4.52 7.63
N LEU A 12 -1.61 -5.33 7.27
CA LEU A 12 -1.70 -6.79 7.20
C LEU A 12 -0.68 -7.40 8.14
N ILE A 13 -1.06 -8.49 8.81
CA ILE A 13 -0.12 -9.32 9.56
C ILE A 13 0.24 -10.52 8.67
N HIS A 14 1.49 -10.60 8.25
CA HIS A 14 2.02 -11.74 7.52
C HIS A 14 2.80 -12.65 8.47
N LYS A 15 2.43 -13.92 8.52
CA LYS A 15 3.16 -14.95 9.28
C LYS A 15 3.97 -15.78 8.30
N PHE A 16 5.28 -15.86 8.54
CA PHE A 16 6.20 -16.66 7.73
C PHE A 16 6.26 -18.11 8.23
N ASP A 17 6.64 -19.03 7.34
CA ASP A 17 6.77 -20.45 7.68
C ASP A 17 7.88 -20.73 8.70
N ASN A 18 8.85 -19.81 8.86
CA ASN A 18 9.91 -19.88 9.86
C ASN A 18 9.49 -19.38 11.26
N GLY A 19 8.20 -19.10 11.47
CA GLY A 19 7.65 -18.61 12.73
C GLY A 19 7.80 -17.10 12.97
N GLN A 20 8.40 -16.36 12.05
CA GLN A 20 8.46 -14.89 12.13
C GLN A 20 7.12 -14.25 11.76
N VAL A 21 6.89 -13.03 12.22
CA VAL A 21 5.67 -12.25 11.93
C VAL A 21 6.07 -10.84 11.48
N ALA A 22 5.54 -10.40 10.35
CA ALA A 22 5.68 -9.03 9.86
C ALA A 22 4.36 -8.27 9.94
N LEU A 23 4.45 -7.01 10.37
CA LEU A 23 3.39 -6.01 10.20
C LEU A 23 3.66 -5.25 8.91
N CYS A 24 2.79 -5.42 7.91
CA CYS A 24 2.93 -4.82 6.59
C CYS A 24 1.92 -3.70 6.43
N ARG A 25 2.37 -2.52 5.99
CA ARG A 25 1.48 -1.43 5.60
C ARG A 25 0.96 -1.67 4.18
N VAL A 26 -0.35 -1.52 3.97
CA VAL A 26 -0.93 -1.52 2.63
C VAL A 26 -0.68 -0.16 2.00
N LEU A 27 0.09 -0.15 0.91
CA LEU A 27 0.42 1.08 0.18
C LEU A 27 -0.70 1.49 -0.78
N ASN A 28 -1.37 0.52 -1.42
CA ASN A 28 -2.48 0.72 -2.35
C ASN A 28 -3.23 -0.59 -2.61
N GLU A 29 -4.46 -0.51 -3.13
CA GLU A 29 -5.25 -1.65 -3.63
C GLU A 29 -5.39 -1.55 -5.15
N TYR A 30 -5.15 -2.66 -5.86
CA TYR A 30 -5.17 -2.70 -7.32
C TYR A 30 -6.23 -3.68 -7.81
N SER A 31 -6.81 -3.38 -8.98
CA SER A 31 -7.80 -4.26 -9.62
C SER A 31 -7.16 -5.50 -10.26
N SER A 32 -5.82 -5.52 -10.42
CA SER A 32 -5.09 -6.67 -10.95
C SER A 32 -3.70 -6.81 -10.34
N GLU A 33 -3.21 -8.05 -10.28
CA GLU A 33 -1.85 -8.37 -9.83
C GLU A 33 -0.77 -7.73 -10.73
N LYS A 34 -1.04 -7.63 -12.04
CA LYS A 34 -0.11 -7.02 -13.01
C LYS A 34 0.17 -5.55 -12.68
N GLU A 35 -0.86 -4.79 -12.29
CA GLU A 35 -0.70 -3.39 -11.89
C GLU A 35 0.08 -3.26 -10.58
N ALA A 36 -0.25 -4.11 -9.60
CA ALA A 36 0.46 -4.14 -8.32
C ALA A 36 1.96 -4.46 -8.52
N LYS A 37 2.29 -5.44 -9.37
CA LYS A 37 3.68 -5.80 -9.71
C LYS A 37 4.43 -4.65 -10.37
N LYS A 38 3.78 -3.88 -11.25
CA LYS A 38 4.40 -2.75 -11.92
C LYS A 38 4.85 -1.68 -10.92
N ASP A 39 3.99 -1.29 -9.98
CA ASP A 39 4.36 -0.30 -8.96
C ASP A 39 5.38 -0.87 -7.96
N LEU A 40 5.34 -2.18 -7.66
CA LEU A 40 6.39 -2.84 -6.87
C LEU A 40 7.76 -2.77 -7.54
N PHE A 41 7.86 -3.09 -8.84
CA PHE A 41 9.15 -3.00 -9.55
C PHE A 41 9.73 -1.59 -9.52
N LYS A 42 8.87 -0.58 -9.64
CA LYS A 42 9.29 0.83 -9.56
C LYS A 42 9.77 1.23 -8.17
N LEU A 43 9.11 0.75 -7.10
CA LEU A 43 9.61 0.94 -5.73
C LEU A 43 11.00 0.33 -5.55
N LEU A 44 11.18 -0.91 -6.02
CA LEU A 44 12.47 -1.61 -5.90
C LEU A 44 13.58 -1.00 -6.76
N ALA A 45 13.21 -0.26 -7.80
CA ALA A 45 14.14 0.47 -8.66
C ALA A 45 14.37 1.93 -8.21
N ASP A 46 13.83 2.33 -7.06
CA ASP A 46 13.85 3.71 -6.54
C ASP A 46 13.26 4.76 -7.53
N GLU A 47 12.39 4.32 -8.44
CA GLU A 47 11.66 5.18 -9.39
C GLU A 47 10.36 5.73 -8.79
N LEU A 48 9.90 5.17 -7.67
CA LEU A 48 8.76 5.60 -6.88
C LEU A 48 9.10 5.52 -5.40
N GLU A 49 8.56 6.45 -4.61
CA GLU A 49 8.58 6.35 -3.16
C GLU A 49 7.23 5.86 -2.63
N ASP A 50 7.22 5.25 -1.43
CA ASP A 50 6.01 4.81 -0.74
C ASP A 50 4.95 5.91 -0.64
N LYS A 51 5.37 7.16 -0.42
CA LYS A 51 4.47 8.33 -0.30
C LYS A 51 3.68 8.57 -1.60
N ASP A 52 4.28 8.32 -2.76
CA ASP A 52 3.66 8.56 -4.06
C ASP A 52 2.55 7.55 -4.29
N ILE A 53 2.78 6.29 -3.91
CA ILE A 53 1.77 5.23 -4.01
C ILE A 53 0.63 5.45 -3.01
N LEU A 54 0.96 5.90 -1.80
CA LEU A 54 -0.04 6.23 -0.78
C LEU A 54 -0.94 7.40 -1.20
N ASN A 55 -0.38 8.40 -1.88
CA ASN A 55 -1.15 9.52 -2.43
C ASN A 55 -2.12 9.02 -3.51
N LYS A 56 -1.65 8.17 -4.45
CA LYS A 56 -2.55 7.53 -5.43
C LYS A 56 -3.68 6.77 -4.76
N TYR A 57 -3.41 6.08 -3.66
CA TYR A 57 -4.45 5.33 -2.93
C TYR A 57 -5.47 6.26 -2.26
N ALA A 58 -5.02 7.36 -1.65
CA ALA A 58 -5.91 8.37 -1.07
C ALA A 58 -6.78 9.06 -2.13
N GLU A 59 -6.26 9.26 -3.34
CA GLU A 59 -6.97 9.86 -4.48
C GLU A 59 -8.06 8.95 -5.08
N LYS A 60 -8.01 7.63 -4.85
CA LYS A 60 -8.99 6.69 -5.43
C LYS A 60 -10.43 6.89 -4.97
N GLY A 61 -10.69 7.78 -4.00
CA GLY A 61 -12.03 8.32 -3.75
C GLY A 61 -13.12 7.27 -3.58
N ILE A 62 -12.78 6.10 -3.03
CA ILE A 62 -13.73 5.00 -2.86
C ILE A 62 -14.57 5.31 -1.62
N PHE A 63 -15.71 5.97 -1.85
CA PHE A 63 -16.83 6.11 -0.93
C PHE A 63 -17.37 4.75 -0.52
#